data_AF-A0A642PJD1-F1
#
_entry.id   AF-A0A642PJD1-F1
#
_cell.length_a   1.000
_cell.length_b   1.000
_cell.length_c   1.000
_cell.angle_alpha   90.00
_cell.angle_beta   90.00
_cell.angle_gamma   90.00
#
_symmetry.space_group_name_H-M   'P 1'
#
loop_
_entity.id
_entity.type
_entity.pdbx_description
1 polymer ?
#
loop_
_entity_poly.entity_id
_entity_poly.type
_entity_poly.pdbx_seq_one_letter_code
_entity_poly.pdbx_strand_id
1 'polypeptide(L)'
;MFKLIWKNLWARCRKNGWLLAELILVSIISWVVLDPVIVVTHDRNIPLGYDAERLCLISLGALQPQAPGYDAEAQDSATLVDNYYNLVRYVKDFDGVESATPVLGFCYPNSSGSSNSQLFAEGDTIPLSIMMIQFLPHTNFFDTYGFRSGKGRTPGQLSDYAYAPNDIVLTENAAE
;
A
#
# COMPACT_ATOMS: atom_id res chain seq x y z
N MET A 1 62.67 22.76 24.21
CA MET A 1 62.40 21.55 23.40
C MET A 1 60.92 21.43 22.97
N PHE A 2 59.93 21.74 23.82
CA PHE A 2 58.49 21.74 23.45
C PHE A 2 58.08 22.70 22.29
N LYS A 3 58.70 23.88 22.16
CA LYS A 3 58.42 24.83 21.06
C LYS A 3 58.72 24.27 19.66
N LEU A 4 59.72 23.40 19.53
CA LEU A 4 60.08 22.77 18.25
C LEU A 4 59.11 21.64 17.89
N ILE A 5 58.65 20.87 18.89
CA ILE A 5 57.63 19.82 18.74
C ILE A 5 56.30 20.44 18.26
N TRP A 6 55.88 21.56 18.85
CA TRP A 6 54.64 22.24 18.45
C TRP A 6 54.70 22.79 17.02
N LYS A 7 55.82 23.41 16.61
CA LYS A 7 56.02 23.87 15.23
C LYS A 7 55.98 22.72 14.22
N ASN A 8 56.57 21.57 14.57
CA ASN A 8 56.59 20.39 13.70
C ASN A 8 55.19 19.75 13.58
N LEU A 9 54.43 19.70 14.68
CA LEU A 9 53.02 19.27 14.69
C LEU A 9 52.13 20.21 13.88
N TRP A 10 52.29 21.53 14.03
CA TRP A 10 51.47 22.53 13.33
C TRP A 10 51.70 22.53 11.82
N ALA A 11 52.95 22.34 11.37
CA ALA A 11 53.28 22.17 9.95
C ALA A 11 52.60 20.93 9.33
N ARG A 12 52.40 19.87 10.12
CA ARG A 12 51.66 18.66 9.71
C ARG A 12 50.14 18.80 9.85
N CYS A 13 49.65 19.56 10.84
CA CYS A 13 48.21 19.82 11.04
C CYS A 13 47.54 20.52 9.86
N ARG A 14 48.25 21.32 9.07
CA ARG A 14 47.65 21.97 7.89
C ARG A 14 47.35 20.98 6.76
N LYS A 15 48.25 20.01 6.54
CA LYS A 15 48.04 18.90 5.59
C LYS A 15 47.04 17.87 6.14
N ASN A 16 47.17 17.51 7.41
CA ASN A 16 46.27 16.55 8.07
C ASN A 16 44.87 17.14 8.31
N GLY A 17 44.77 18.46 8.49
CA GLY A 17 43.51 19.18 8.64
C GLY A 17 42.74 19.31 7.33
N TRP A 18 43.45 19.43 6.20
CA TRP A 18 42.82 19.34 4.87
C TRP A 18 42.24 17.94 4.64
N LEU A 19 43.01 16.89 4.94
CA LEU A 19 42.53 15.50 4.90
C LEU A 19 41.34 15.28 5.84
N LEU A 20 41.37 15.84 7.05
CA LEU A 20 40.27 15.75 8.00
C LEU A 20 39.01 16.45 7.48
N ALA A 21 39.15 17.65 6.89
CA ALA A 21 38.04 18.38 6.30
C ALA A 21 37.43 17.63 5.11
N GLU A 22 38.26 17.05 4.26
CA GLU A 22 37.81 16.18 3.16
C GLU A 22 37.07 14.94 3.68
N LEU A 23 37.58 14.30 4.73
CA LEU A 23 36.95 13.13 5.33
C LEU A 23 35.61 13.47 6.00
N ILE A 24 35.52 14.63 6.66
CA ILE A 24 34.26 15.16 7.21
C ILE A 24 33.25 15.43 6.09
N LEU A 25 33.69 16.07 5.00
CA LEU A 25 32.84 16.36 3.85
C LEU A 25 32.30 15.07 3.22
N VAL A 26 33.18 14.10 2.95
CA VAL A 26 32.80 12.79 2.39
C VAL A 26 31.86 12.05 3.34
N SER A 27 32.10 12.12 4.66
CA SER A 27 31.22 11.51 5.66
C SER A 27 29.81 12.12 5.64
N ILE A 28 29.70 13.45 5.62
CA ILE A 28 28.41 14.15 5.57
C ILE A 28 27.66 13.80 4.27
N ILE A 29 28.34 13.87 3.12
CA ILE A 29 27.72 13.52 1.83
C ILE A 29 27.29 12.07 1.82
N SER A 30 28.12 11.15 2.33
CA SER A 30 27.79 9.73 2.42
C SER A 30 26.56 9.53 3.28
N TRP A 31 26.46 10.17 4.45
CA TRP A 31 25.29 10.05 5.32
C TRP A 31 24.01 10.57 4.65
N VAL A 32 24.08 11.72 3.98
CA VAL A 32 22.93 12.32 3.27
C VAL A 32 22.40 11.42 2.15
N VAL A 33 23.26 10.64 1.49
CA VAL A 33 22.85 9.70 0.43
C VAL A 33 22.43 8.35 1.00
N LEU A 34 23.17 7.85 1.99
CA LEU A 34 23.02 6.50 2.52
C LEU A 34 21.74 6.36 3.35
N ASP A 35 21.33 7.41 4.07
CA ASP A 35 20.08 7.43 4.83
C ASP A 35 18.82 7.20 3.97
N PRO A 36 18.52 8.02 2.94
CA PRO A 36 17.33 7.78 2.10
C PRO A 36 17.43 6.48 1.29
N VAL A 37 18.64 6.07 0.89
CA VAL A 37 18.83 4.80 0.17
C VAL A 37 18.50 3.62 1.09
N ILE A 38 18.99 3.62 2.34
CA ILE A 38 18.66 2.57 3.30
C ILE A 38 17.16 2.53 3.57
N VAL A 39 16.53 3.68 3.86
CA VAL A 39 15.10 3.75 4.16
C VAL A 39 14.26 3.24 2.99
N VAL A 40 14.50 3.76 1.78
CA VAL A 40 13.75 3.33 0.58
C VAL A 40 13.99 1.86 0.25
N THR A 41 15.22 1.37 0.44
CA THR A 41 15.53 -0.05 0.20
C THR A 41 14.85 -0.94 1.24
N HIS A 42 14.82 -0.52 2.50
CA HIS A 42 14.13 -1.22 3.56
C HIS A 42 12.63 -1.30 3.26
N ASP A 43 12.00 -0.16 2.97
CA ASP A 43 10.57 -0.09 2.68
C ASP A 43 10.17 -0.96 1.48
N ARG A 44 11.00 -1.00 0.42
CA ARG A 44 10.78 -1.85 -0.75
C ARG A 44 10.97 -3.35 -0.47
N ASN A 45 11.76 -3.70 0.54
CA ASN A 45 12.00 -5.08 0.93
C ASN A 45 10.93 -5.62 1.89
N ILE A 46 10.09 -4.75 2.46
CA ILE A 46 8.95 -5.18 3.29
C ILE A 46 7.96 -5.91 2.36
N PRO A 47 7.62 -7.18 2.64
CA PRO A 47 6.69 -7.92 1.81
C PRO A 47 5.30 -7.27 1.89
N LEU A 48 4.77 -6.85 0.74
CA LEU A 48 3.47 -6.17 0.67
C LEU A 48 2.29 -7.06 1.10
N GLY A 49 2.45 -8.38 1.08
CA GLY A 49 1.42 -9.35 1.45
C GLY A 49 0.40 -9.65 0.34
N TYR A 50 0.51 -8.98 -0.81
CA TYR A 50 -0.30 -9.16 -2.01
C TYR A 50 0.56 -8.97 -3.28
N ASP A 51 0.05 -9.34 -4.46
CA ASP A 51 0.75 -9.21 -5.75
C ASP A 51 0.47 -7.84 -6.37
N ALA A 52 1.35 -6.87 -6.13
CA ALA A 52 1.19 -5.51 -6.65
C ALA A 52 1.63 -5.34 -8.11
N GLU A 53 2.45 -6.24 -8.65
CA GLU A 53 3.10 -6.04 -9.95
C GLU A 53 2.14 -6.27 -11.14
N ARG A 54 1.13 -7.12 -10.94
CA ARG A 54 0.19 -7.56 -11.98
C ARG A 54 -1.20 -6.93 -11.88
N LEU A 55 -1.37 -5.96 -10.97
CA LEU A 55 -2.65 -5.30 -10.73
C LEU A 55 -2.82 -4.05 -11.59
N CYS A 56 -4.02 -3.89 -12.13
CA CYS A 56 -4.44 -2.69 -12.85
C CYS A 56 -5.72 -2.12 -12.22
N LEU A 57 -5.74 -0.80 -11.97
CA LEU A 57 -6.92 -0.11 -11.48
C LEU A 57 -7.64 0.57 -12.64
N ILE A 58 -8.91 0.21 -12.84
CA ILE A 58 -9.78 0.84 -13.82
C ILE A 58 -10.71 1.82 -13.08
N SER A 59 -10.54 3.10 -13.34
CA SER A 59 -11.43 4.14 -12.82
C SER A 59 -12.63 4.32 -13.74
N LEU A 60 -13.83 4.17 -13.19
CA LEU A 60 -15.09 4.37 -13.91
C LEU A 60 -15.69 5.71 -13.51
N GLY A 61 -16.22 6.44 -14.48
CA GLY A 61 -16.94 7.70 -14.26
C GLY A 61 -18.30 7.68 -14.96
N ALA A 62 -19.30 8.27 -14.33
CA ALA A 62 -20.60 8.47 -14.96
C ALA A 62 -20.48 9.50 -16.09
N LEU A 63 -21.19 9.27 -17.20
CA LEU A 63 -21.29 10.27 -18.26
C LEU A 63 -22.03 11.51 -17.74
N GLN A 64 -21.55 12.68 -18.16
CA GLN A 64 -22.24 13.94 -17.87
C GLN A 64 -23.49 14.09 -18.75
N PRO A 65 -24.55 14.79 -18.30
CA PRO A 65 -25.81 14.90 -19.05
C PRO A 65 -25.68 15.42 -20.49
N GLN A 66 -24.66 16.23 -20.76
CA GLN A 66 -24.36 16.80 -22.07
C GLN A 66 -23.50 15.90 -22.98
N ALA A 67 -23.05 14.74 -22.50
CA ALA A 67 -22.17 13.86 -23.26
C ALA A 67 -22.98 12.99 -24.25
N PRO A 68 -22.46 12.72 -25.46
CA PRO A 68 -23.08 11.79 -26.39
C PRO A 68 -23.24 10.40 -25.77
N GLY A 69 -24.44 9.81 -25.85
CA GLY A 69 -24.74 8.50 -25.26
C GLY A 69 -25.13 8.56 -23.78
N TYR A 70 -25.28 9.75 -23.19
CA TYR A 70 -25.92 9.88 -21.88
C TYR A 70 -27.40 9.50 -21.97
N ASP A 71 -27.81 8.58 -21.11
CA ASP A 71 -29.21 8.17 -20.93
C ASP A 71 -29.67 8.59 -19.52
N ALA A 72 -30.70 9.43 -19.48
CA ALA A 72 -31.27 9.93 -18.23
C ALA A 72 -32.11 8.86 -17.50
N GLU A 73 -32.68 7.89 -18.23
CA GLU A 73 -33.46 6.80 -17.63
C GLU A 73 -32.56 5.73 -17.02
N ALA A 74 -31.32 5.59 -17.53
CA ALA A 74 -30.30 4.70 -16.98
C ALA A 74 -29.63 5.20 -15.68
N GLN A 75 -30.07 6.34 -15.13
CA GLN A 75 -29.58 6.90 -13.86
C GLN A 75 -30.28 6.33 -12.62
N ASP A 76 -31.25 5.42 -12.79
CA ASP A 76 -31.84 4.71 -11.66
C ASP A 76 -30.77 3.91 -10.88
N SER A 77 -30.82 3.99 -9.54
CA SER A 77 -29.80 3.44 -8.64
C SER A 77 -29.56 1.93 -8.85
N ALA A 78 -30.62 1.16 -9.12
CA ALA A 78 -30.50 -0.27 -9.38
C ALA A 78 -29.82 -0.52 -10.74
N THR A 79 -30.23 0.25 -11.75
CA THR A 79 -29.67 0.17 -13.10
C THR A 79 -28.18 0.54 -13.13
N LEU A 80 -27.75 1.51 -12.32
CA LEU A 80 -26.33 1.87 -12.18
C LEU A 80 -25.50 0.73 -11.60
N VAL A 81 -26.02 0.04 -10.58
CA VAL A 81 -25.34 -1.10 -9.95
C VAL A 81 -25.23 -2.28 -10.93
N ASP A 82 -26.31 -2.58 -11.66
CA ASP A 82 -26.29 -3.64 -12.68
C ASP A 82 -25.32 -3.32 -13.81
N ASN A 83 -25.31 -2.07 -14.29
CA ASN A 83 -24.35 -1.61 -15.30
C ASN A 83 -22.90 -1.72 -14.82
N TYR A 84 -22.64 -1.37 -13.55
CA TYR A 84 -21.33 -1.53 -12.95
C TYR A 84 -20.88 -3.00 -12.94
N TYR A 85 -21.73 -3.92 -12.49
CA TYR A 85 -21.39 -5.35 -12.51
C TYR A 85 -21.20 -5.89 -13.92
N ASN A 86 -21.97 -5.40 -14.90
CA ASN A 86 -21.78 -5.77 -16.31
C ASN A 86 -20.42 -5.32 -16.85
N LEU A 87 -19.96 -4.12 -16.49
CA LEU A 87 -18.61 -3.64 -16.84
C LEU A 87 -17.52 -4.51 -16.20
N VAL A 88 -17.67 -4.87 -14.92
CA VAL A 88 -16.72 -5.76 -14.23
C VAL A 88 -16.67 -7.13 -14.92
N ARG A 89 -17.82 -7.69 -15.31
CA ARG A 89 -17.87 -8.95 -16.08
C ARG A 89 -17.20 -8.81 -17.44
N TYR A 90 -17.46 -7.73 -18.16
CA TYR A 90 -16.82 -7.47 -19.44
C TYR A 90 -15.29 -7.41 -19.34
N VAL A 91 -14.77 -6.76 -18.29
CA VAL A 91 -13.32 -6.75 -18.01
C VAL A 91 -12.83 -8.16 -17.67
N LYS A 92 -13.57 -8.91 -16.86
CA LYS A 92 -13.21 -10.29 -16.48
C LYS A 92 -13.13 -11.23 -17.69
N ASP A 93 -14.00 -11.04 -18.67
CA ASP A 93 -14.08 -11.89 -19.87
C ASP A 93 -13.07 -11.50 -20.97
N PHE A 94 -12.32 -10.40 -20.78
CA PHE A 94 -11.32 -9.94 -21.75
C PHE A 94 -10.09 -10.85 -21.78
N ASP A 95 -9.62 -11.19 -22.99
CA ASP A 95 -8.44 -12.05 -23.17
C ASP A 95 -7.18 -11.42 -22.56
N GLY A 96 -6.53 -12.15 -21.65
CA GLY A 96 -5.38 -11.67 -20.87
C GLY A 96 -5.71 -11.14 -19.48
N VAL A 97 -6.98 -11.04 -19.08
CA VAL A 97 -7.38 -10.76 -17.69
C VAL A 97 -7.53 -12.09 -16.93
N GLU A 98 -6.74 -12.28 -15.87
CA GLU A 98 -6.83 -13.49 -15.04
C GLU A 98 -7.99 -13.41 -14.04
N SER A 99 -8.19 -12.24 -13.43
CA SER A 99 -9.29 -11.99 -12.49
C SER A 99 -9.62 -10.50 -12.45
N ALA A 100 -10.86 -10.18 -12.08
CA ALA A 100 -11.33 -8.83 -11.87
C ALA A 100 -12.27 -8.80 -10.67
N THR A 101 -12.09 -7.82 -9.80
CA THR A 101 -12.95 -7.57 -8.64
C THR A 101 -13.38 -6.11 -8.60
N PRO A 102 -14.62 -5.82 -8.16
CA PRO A 102 -14.99 -4.50 -7.71
C PRO A 102 -14.07 -4.00 -6.60
N VAL A 103 -13.84 -2.70 -6.59
CA VAL A 103 -13.19 -1.98 -5.48
C VAL A 103 -14.24 -1.07 -4.85
N LEU A 104 -14.37 -1.17 -3.52
CA LEU A 104 -15.32 -0.37 -2.76
C LEU A 104 -14.64 0.83 -2.12
N GLY A 105 -15.21 2.00 -2.35
CA GLY A 105 -14.76 3.24 -1.73
C GLY A 105 -13.36 3.69 -2.21
N PHE A 106 -12.73 4.51 -1.39
CA PHE A 106 -11.47 5.17 -1.71
C PHE A 106 -10.25 4.56 -1.00
N CYS A 107 -10.47 3.59 -0.10
CA CYS A 107 -9.41 2.92 0.66
C CYS A 107 -9.25 1.47 0.19
N TYR A 108 -8.12 1.22 -0.47
CA TYR A 108 -7.71 -0.09 -0.99
C TYR A 108 -6.17 -0.16 -0.97
N PRO A 109 -5.55 -1.34 -1.13
CA PRO A 109 -4.09 -1.46 -1.13
C PRO A 109 -3.45 -0.51 -2.16
N ASN A 110 -2.42 0.23 -1.72
CA ASN A 110 -1.74 1.26 -2.52
C ASN A 110 -2.59 2.49 -2.92
N SER A 111 -3.78 2.68 -2.34
CA SER A 111 -4.54 3.92 -2.48
C SER A 111 -3.91 5.07 -1.69
N SER A 112 -4.13 6.31 -2.13
CA SER A 112 -3.87 7.51 -1.32
C SER A 112 -4.96 7.76 -0.26
N GLY A 113 -6.00 6.92 -0.23
CA GLY A 113 -7.11 7.00 0.69
C GLY A 113 -6.77 6.39 2.04
N SER A 114 -7.40 6.90 3.10
CA SER A 114 -7.20 6.39 4.45
C SER A 114 -8.55 6.15 5.12
N SER A 115 -8.76 4.93 5.62
CA SER A 115 -9.91 4.58 6.45
C SER A 115 -9.38 3.95 7.72
N ASN A 116 -9.14 4.78 8.74
CA ASN A 116 -8.61 4.32 10.02
C ASN A 116 -9.76 4.03 10.98
N SER A 117 -9.63 2.93 11.71
CA SER A 117 -10.58 2.53 12.74
C SER A 117 -9.84 1.95 13.94
N GLN A 118 -10.57 1.68 15.01
CA GLN A 118 -10.05 1.10 16.24
C GLN A 118 -10.86 -0.16 16.58
N LEU A 119 -10.16 -1.24 16.92
CA LEU A 119 -10.76 -2.45 17.46
C LEU A 119 -10.35 -2.63 18.91
N PHE A 120 -11.29 -3.11 19.72
CA PHE A 120 -11.05 -3.50 21.10
C PHE A 120 -11.24 -5.01 21.19
N ALA A 121 -10.18 -5.73 21.56
CA ALA A 121 -10.31 -7.12 21.95
C ALA A 121 -11.08 -7.19 23.28
N GLU A 122 -11.91 -8.21 23.45
CA GLU A 122 -12.67 -8.38 24.69
C GLU A 122 -11.72 -8.53 25.88
N GLY A 123 -11.87 -7.66 26.88
CA GLY A 123 -11.03 -7.64 28.07
C GLY A 123 -9.73 -6.82 27.95
N ASP A 124 -9.46 -6.22 26.79
CA ASP A 124 -8.35 -5.29 26.62
C ASP A 124 -8.77 -3.83 26.92
N THR A 125 -7.82 -3.02 27.36
CA THR A 125 -7.97 -1.59 27.62
C THR A 125 -7.28 -0.72 26.56
N ILE A 126 -6.43 -1.31 25.72
CA ILE A 126 -5.70 -0.59 24.67
C ILE A 126 -6.34 -0.92 23.31
N PRO A 127 -6.82 0.09 22.55
CA PRO A 127 -7.35 -0.15 21.22
C PRO A 127 -6.24 -0.49 20.22
N LEU A 128 -6.50 -1.47 19.36
CA LEU A 128 -5.71 -1.71 18.17
C LEU A 128 -6.13 -0.74 17.07
N SER A 129 -5.22 0.12 16.64
CA SER A 129 -5.44 0.98 15.46
C SER A 129 -5.28 0.15 14.20
N ILE A 130 -6.32 0.12 13.36
CA ILE A 130 -6.35 -0.63 12.11
C ILE A 130 -6.71 0.28 10.93
N MET A 131 -6.32 -0.14 9.73
CA MET A 131 -6.86 0.38 8.49
C MET A 131 -7.94 -0.58 7.98
N MET A 132 -9.12 -0.06 7.69
CA MET A 132 -10.26 -0.86 7.23
C MET A 132 -10.41 -0.74 5.71
N ILE A 133 -10.37 -1.88 5.03
CA ILE A 133 -10.63 -1.98 3.59
C ILE A 133 -11.95 -2.72 3.40
N GLN A 134 -12.85 -2.13 2.61
CA GLN A 134 -14.12 -2.76 2.26
C GLN A 134 -13.95 -3.62 1.01
N PHE A 135 -14.59 -4.78 1.00
CA PHE A 135 -14.61 -5.68 -0.14
C PHE A 135 -16.01 -6.27 -0.33
N LEU A 136 -16.30 -6.73 -1.55
CA LEU A 136 -17.49 -7.53 -1.83
C LEU A 136 -17.14 -9.02 -1.70
N PRO A 137 -17.93 -9.81 -0.95
CA PRO A 137 -17.88 -11.26 -1.02
C PRO A 137 -18.26 -11.76 -2.41
N HIS A 138 -17.82 -12.97 -2.76
CA HIS A 138 -18.10 -13.65 -4.04
C HIS A 138 -17.62 -12.91 -5.29
N THR A 139 -16.62 -12.04 -5.19
CA THR A 139 -16.01 -11.34 -6.33
C THR A 139 -14.54 -11.66 -6.54
N ASN A 140 -14.02 -12.71 -5.91
CA ASN A 140 -12.61 -13.09 -5.96
C ASN A 140 -11.67 -11.95 -5.52
N PHE A 141 -12.11 -11.10 -4.58
CA PHE A 141 -11.33 -9.94 -4.13
C PHE A 141 -9.93 -10.35 -3.65
N PHE A 142 -9.86 -11.34 -2.77
CA PHE A 142 -8.58 -11.77 -2.20
C PHE A 142 -7.63 -12.41 -3.22
N ASP A 143 -8.18 -13.24 -4.13
CA ASP A 143 -7.41 -13.88 -5.20
C ASP A 143 -6.93 -12.86 -6.23
N THR A 144 -7.78 -11.88 -6.60
CA THR A 144 -7.44 -10.85 -7.59
C THR A 144 -6.26 -10.01 -7.13
N TYR A 145 -6.25 -9.61 -5.85
CA TYR A 145 -5.10 -8.93 -5.25
C TYR A 145 -3.88 -9.84 -5.04
N GLY A 146 -4.04 -11.16 -5.13
CA GLY A 146 -2.97 -12.12 -4.86
C GLY A 146 -2.56 -12.13 -3.39
N PHE A 147 -3.51 -11.92 -2.46
CA PHE A 147 -3.21 -12.00 -1.03
C PHE A 147 -2.69 -13.39 -0.66
N ARG A 148 -1.65 -13.43 0.17
CA ARG A 148 -1.12 -14.69 0.69
C ARG A 148 -2.09 -15.30 1.69
N SER A 149 -2.18 -16.63 1.71
CA SER A 149 -2.95 -17.33 2.73
C SER A 149 -2.32 -17.10 4.10
N GLY A 150 -3.13 -16.64 5.06
CA GLY A 150 -2.75 -16.56 6.47
C GLY A 150 -3.31 -17.73 7.29
N LYS A 151 -3.27 -17.60 8.61
CA LYS A 151 -3.94 -18.53 9.53
C LYS A 151 -5.46 -18.57 9.27
N GLY A 152 -6.02 -19.77 9.14
CA GLY A 152 -7.46 -20.00 9.01
C GLY A 152 -7.89 -20.38 7.60
N ARG A 153 -8.46 -19.43 6.85
CA ARG A 153 -9.06 -19.66 5.52
C ARG A 153 -8.12 -19.21 4.39
N THR A 154 -8.20 -19.91 3.27
CA THR A 154 -7.54 -19.49 2.02
C THR A 154 -8.27 -18.30 1.37
N PRO A 155 -7.61 -17.51 0.49
CA PRO A 155 -8.22 -16.41 -0.26
C PRO A 155 -9.55 -16.78 -0.95
N GLY A 156 -9.59 -17.90 -1.68
CA GLY A 156 -10.83 -18.39 -2.29
C GLY A 156 -11.93 -18.72 -1.28
N GLN A 157 -11.57 -19.37 -0.15
CA GLN A 157 -12.53 -19.64 0.93
C GLN A 157 -13.04 -18.36 1.61
N LEU A 158 -12.21 -17.32 1.72
CA LEU A 158 -12.63 -16.01 2.21
C LEU A 158 -13.55 -15.30 1.21
N SER A 159 -13.32 -15.44 -0.09
CA SER A 159 -14.22 -14.91 -1.12
C SER A 159 -15.59 -15.58 -1.05
N ASP A 160 -15.63 -16.90 -0.84
CA ASP A 160 -16.88 -17.68 -0.83
C ASP A 160 -17.56 -17.78 0.54
N TYR A 161 -17.00 -17.13 1.56
CA TYR A 161 -17.54 -17.17 2.91
C TYR A 161 -18.83 -16.37 3.04
N ALA A 162 -19.81 -16.93 3.75
CA ALA A 162 -21.07 -16.26 4.07
C ALA A 162 -20.89 -15.35 5.30
N TYR A 163 -20.48 -14.10 5.08
CA TYR A 163 -20.25 -13.12 6.14
C TYR A 163 -21.54 -12.70 6.84
N ALA A 164 -21.53 -12.70 8.18
CA ALA A 164 -22.53 -12.03 9.01
C ALA A 164 -22.24 -10.50 9.08
N PRO A 165 -23.22 -9.66 9.49
CA PRO A 165 -23.10 -8.20 9.45
C PRO A 165 -21.90 -7.58 10.20
N ASN A 166 -21.28 -8.31 11.13
CA ASN A 166 -20.13 -7.85 11.92
C ASN A 166 -18.88 -8.72 11.72
N ASP A 167 -18.91 -9.62 10.73
CA ASP A 167 -17.73 -10.43 10.44
C ASP A 167 -16.66 -9.56 9.78
N ILE A 168 -15.43 -9.72 10.25
CA ILE A 168 -14.27 -9.01 9.73
C ILE A 168 -13.19 -10.01 9.34
N VAL A 169 -12.41 -9.64 8.32
CA VAL A 169 -11.17 -10.35 7.96
C VAL A 169 -10.01 -9.53 8.48
N LEU A 170 -9.18 -10.13 9.31
CA LEU A 170 -7.98 -9.50 9.85
C LEU A 170 -6.74 -10.00 9.13
N THR A 171 -5.77 -9.12 8.92
CA THR A 171 -4.42 -9.50 8.54
C THR A 171 -3.72 -10.15 9.73
N GLU A 172 -2.70 -10.98 9.48
CA GLU A 172 -1.98 -11.66 10.57
C GLU A 172 -1.40 -10.66 11.58
N ASN A 173 -0.83 -9.55 11.11
CA ASN A 173 -0.28 -8.49 11.97
C ASN A 173 -1.33 -7.82 12.87
N ALA A 174 -2.61 -7.81 12.46
CA ALA A 174 -3.70 -7.25 13.27
C ALA A 174 -4.30 -8.28 14.23
N ALA A 175 -3.98 -9.57 14.05
CA ALA A 175 -4.45 -10.66 14.90
C ALA A 175 -3.42 -11.12 15.94
N GLU A 176 -2.18 -10.61 15.87
CA GLU A 176 -1.12 -10.80 16.88
C GLU A 176 -1.28 -9.83 18.06
#